data_AF-A0A7S8EC13-F1
#
_entry.id   AF-A0A7S8EC13-F1
#
_cell.length_a   1.000
_cell.length_b   1.000
_cell.length_c   1.000
_cell.angle_alpha   90.00
_cell.angle_beta   90.00
_cell.angle_gamma   90.00
#
_symmetry.space_group_name_H-M   'P 1'
#
loop_
_entity.id
_entity.type
_entity.pdbx_description
1 polymer ?
#
loop_
_entity_poly.entity_id
_entity_poly.type
_entity_poly.pdbx_seq_one_letter_code
_entity_poly.pdbx_strand_id
1 'polypeptide(L)'
;MKTNDVDRTMEIPKPTTRLTVRQDDLEGARAALPDQLRFTLVDANVTVEINLNRDIIIGRQTSSVAQVHFDLTPFIHSKHGVSRQHCVISEIYGKLMLQDLDSTNGTMLNDKSLKPYQRYEIQSGDRMLLGRCDIQVEFVFKRRYATI
;
A
#
# COMPACT_ATOMS: atom_id res chain seq x y z
N MET A 1 -0.04 42.65 18.82
CA MET A 1 -0.60 41.50 19.54
C MET A 1 -0.89 40.40 18.52
N LYS A 2 -0.27 39.22 18.71
CA LYS A 2 -0.66 37.88 18.19
C LYS A 2 -0.59 37.67 16.65
N THR A 3 0.01 36.64 16.08
CA THR A 3 0.73 35.45 16.57
C THR A 3 1.52 34.83 15.41
N ASN A 4 2.62 34.19 15.79
CA ASN A 4 3.50 33.28 15.07
C ASN A 4 2.82 32.05 14.42
N ASP A 5 3.63 31.40 13.57
CA ASP A 5 3.70 29.96 13.30
C ASP A 5 2.57 29.29 12.49
N VAL A 6 2.89 28.82 11.28
CA VAL A 6 3.43 27.45 11.13
C VAL A 6 4.00 27.24 9.72
N ASP A 7 5.33 27.28 9.63
CA ASP A 7 6.08 26.64 8.56
C ASP A 7 5.97 25.12 8.77
N ARG A 8 4.89 24.51 8.25
CA ARG A 8 4.80 23.05 8.18
C ARG A 8 5.53 22.61 6.92
N THR A 9 6.85 22.47 7.04
CA THR A 9 7.64 21.68 6.10
C THR A 9 7.02 20.27 6.07
N MET A 10 6.17 20.00 5.08
CA MET A 10 5.55 18.70 4.88
C MET A 10 6.62 17.75 4.35
N GLU A 11 7.04 16.78 5.16
CA GLU A 11 7.94 15.73 4.71
C GLU A 11 7.35 15.03 3.49
N ILE A 12 7.99 15.21 2.34
CA ILE A 12 7.66 14.50 1.11
C ILE A 12 8.12 13.05 1.32
N PRO A 13 7.28 12.02 1.10
CA PRO A 13 7.75 10.64 1.15
C PRO A 13 8.89 10.49 0.15
N LYS A 14 10.06 10.11 0.65
CA LYS A 14 11.33 10.16 -0.09
C LYS A 14 11.25 9.24 -1.31
N PRO A 15 11.40 9.75 -2.54
CA PRO A 15 11.52 8.89 -3.72
C PRO A 15 12.85 8.12 -3.61
N THR A 16 12.77 6.83 -3.29
CA THR A 16 13.97 6.03 -3.05
C THR A 16 14.47 5.43 -4.36
N THR A 17 15.39 6.13 -5.02
CA THR A 17 16.11 5.64 -6.20
C THR A 17 17.42 4.98 -5.76
N ARG A 18 17.53 3.67 -6.04
CA ARG A 18 18.72 2.79 -6.10
C ARG A 18 19.67 2.86 -4.88
N LEU A 19 19.42 2.01 -3.89
CA LEU A 19 20.34 1.74 -2.78
C LEU A 19 20.96 0.35 -2.95
N THR A 20 22.29 0.28 -3.00
CA THR A 20 23.06 -0.95 -2.79
C THR A 20 23.02 -1.30 -1.31
N VAL A 21 22.09 -2.19 -0.94
CA VAL A 21 21.88 -2.64 0.45
C VAL A 21 22.83 -3.81 0.75
N ARG A 22 23.49 -3.79 1.93
CA ARG A 22 24.33 -4.89 2.39
C ARG A 22 23.45 -6.05 2.88
N GLN A 23 23.92 -7.27 2.71
CA GLN A 23 23.12 -8.48 2.92
C GLN A 23 22.62 -8.63 4.37
N ASP A 24 23.38 -8.15 5.36
CA ASP A 24 22.99 -8.13 6.78
C ASP A 24 21.84 -7.15 7.08
N ASP A 25 21.73 -6.04 6.34
CA ASP A 25 20.63 -5.07 6.51
C ASP A 25 19.29 -5.63 6.03
N LEU A 26 19.33 -6.49 4.99
CA LEU A 26 18.14 -7.18 4.46
C LEU A 26 17.54 -8.19 5.44
N GLU A 27 18.40 -8.87 6.21
CA GLU A 27 17.98 -9.92 7.15
C GLU A 27 17.32 -9.33 8.40
N GLY A 28 17.85 -8.21 8.92
CA GLY A 28 17.23 -7.43 9.99
C GLY A 28 15.92 -6.74 9.58
N ALA A 29 15.82 -6.31 8.31
CA ALA A 29 14.62 -5.65 7.79
C ALA A 29 13.46 -6.65 7.56
N ARG A 30 13.73 -7.89 7.12
CA ARG A 30 12.68 -8.94 7.00
C ARG A 30 12.05 -9.30 8.34
N ALA A 31 12.77 -9.15 9.45
CA ALA A 31 12.24 -9.41 10.80
C ALA A 31 11.17 -8.38 11.25
N ALA A 32 11.01 -7.27 10.53
CA ALA A 32 10.06 -6.19 10.85
C ALA A 32 8.83 -6.12 9.92
N LEU A 33 8.72 -7.02 8.93
CA LEU A 33 7.57 -7.05 8.03
C LEU A 33 6.36 -7.72 8.70
N PRO A 34 5.12 -7.24 8.43
CA PRO A 34 3.94 -7.91 8.91
C PRO A 34 3.71 -9.25 8.20
N ASP A 35 3.09 -10.21 8.90
CA ASP A 35 2.68 -11.47 8.27
C ASP A 35 1.47 -11.27 7.34
N GLN A 36 0.66 -10.25 7.62
CA GLN A 36 -0.56 -9.92 6.88
C GLN A 36 -0.75 -8.40 6.73
N LEU A 37 -1.35 -8.00 5.63
CA LEU A 37 -1.91 -6.66 5.46
C LEU A 37 -3.42 -6.74 5.62
N ARG A 38 -3.94 -5.88 6.50
CA ARG A 38 -5.37 -5.65 6.65
C ARG A 38 -5.76 -4.41 5.88
N PHE A 39 -6.72 -4.53 4.99
CA PHE A 39 -7.28 -3.44 4.22
C PHE A 39 -8.70 -3.17 4.69
N THR A 40 -8.98 -1.94 5.11
CA THR A 40 -10.33 -1.50 5.47
C THR A 40 -10.81 -0.53 4.40
N LEU A 41 -11.85 -0.94 3.67
CA LEU A 41 -12.54 -0.09 2.70
C LEU A 41 -13.52 0.80 3.46
N VAL A 42 -13.24 2.11 3.50
CA VAL A 42 -13.99 3.06 4.32
C VAL A 42 -15.45 3.16 3.85
N ASP A 43 -15.67 3.27 2.54
CA ASP A 43 -17.02 3.44 1.97
C ASP A 43 -17.92 2.22 2.16
N ALA A 44 -17.35 1.02 2.14
CA ALA A 44 -18.08 -0.23 2.27
C ALA A 44 -18.15 -0.74 3.72
N ASN A 45 -17.36 -0.16 4.63
CA ASN A 45 -17.14 -0.66 5.98
C ASN A 45 -16.78 -2.17 6.01
N VAL A 46 -15.93 -2.58 5.07
CA VAL A 46 -15.47 -3.96 4.91
C VAL A 46 -13.96 -4.03 5.17
N THR A 47 -13.55 -5.07 5.88
CA THR A 47 -12.14 -5.35 6.14
C THR A 47 -11.73 -6.68 5.50
N VAL A 48 -10.58 -6.69 4.83
CA VAL A 48 -10.00 -7.87 4.17
C VAL A 48 -8.55 -8.03 4.62
N GLU A 49 -8.16 -9.21 5.05
CA GLU A 49 -6.78 -9.54 5.43
C GLU A 49 -6.12 -10.43 4.38
N ILE A 50 -4.91 -10.06 3.95
CA ILE A 50 -4.14 -10.77 2.92
C ILE A 50 -2.76 -11.09 3.47
N ASN A 51 -2.32 -12.34 3.33
CA ASN A 51 -0.98 -12.76 3.75
C ASN A 51 0.09 -12.08 2.89
N LEU A 52 1.14 -11.55 3.54
CA LEU A 52 2.29 -10.98 2.88
C LEU A 52 3.28 -12.09 2.50
N ASN A 53 2.99 -12.84 1.44
CA ASN A 53 3.86 -13.91 0.94
C ASN A 53 4.28 -13.74 -0.54
N ARG A 54 3.76 -12.70 -1.18
CA ARG A 54 4.02 -12.30 -2.58
C ARG A 54 3.55 -10.87 -2.79
N ASP A 55 3.86 -10.34 -3.95
CA ASP A 55 3.32 -9.05 -4.40
C ASP A 55 1.79 -9.08 -4.42
N ILE A 56 1.18 -8.06 -3.81
CA ILE A 56 -0.26 -7.91 -3.71
C ILE A 56 -0.71 -6.92 -4.77
N ILE A 57 -1.21 -7.46 -5.88
CA ILE A 57 -1.86 -6.66 -6.92
C ILE A 57 -3.29 -6.34 -6.48
N ILE A 58 -3.61 -5.05 -6.42
CA ILE A 58 -4.93 -4.53 -6.03
C ILE A 58 -5.61 -3.94 -7.26
N GLY A 59 -6.88 -4.27 -7.44
CA GLY A 59 -7.66 -3.74 -8.55
C GLY A 59 -8.96 -4.52 -8.74
N ARG A 60 -9.44 -4.56 -9.97
CA ARG A 60 -10.65 -5.31 -10.35
C ARG A 60 -10.28 -6.58 -11.08
N GLN A 61 -10.76 -7.72 -10.59
CA GLN A 61 -10.64 -8.97 -11.31
C GLN A 61 -11.37 -8.89 -12.65
N THR A 62 -10.71 -9.37 -13.70
CA THR A 62 -11.36 -9.64 -14.99
C THR A 62 -10.98 -11.04 -15.43
N SER A 63 -11.74 -11.62 -16.35
CA SER A 63 -11.57 -13.00 -16.82
C SER A 63 -10.19 -13.31 -17.45
N SER A 64 -9.30 -12.33 -17.57
CA SER A 64 -7.93 -12.49 -18.04
C SER A 64 -6.98 -12.93 -16.93
N VAL A 65 -6.11 -13.88 -17.28
CA VAL A 65 -5.03 -14.61 -16.57
C VAL A 65 -4.17 -13.85 -15.53
N ALA A 66 -4.27 -12.53 -15.41
CA ALA A 66 -3.54 -11.76 -14.41
C ALA A 66 -4.22 -11.89 -13.03
N GLN A 67 -3.57 -12.59 -12.10
CA GLN A 67 -4.09 -12.81 -10.75
C GLN A 67 -4.10 -11.49 -9.95
N VAL A 68 -5.29 -10.93 -9.76
CA VAL A 68 -5.52 -9.87 -8.76
C VAL A 68 -5.59 -10.54 -7.40
N HIS A 69 -4.82 -10.04 -6.44
CA HIS A 69 -4.73 -10.61 -5.09
C HIS A 69 -5.78 -10.01 -4.17
N PHE A 70 -6.06 -8.72 -4.35
CA PHE A 70 -7.17 -8.04 -3.70
C PHE A 70 -8.16 -7.53 -4.74
N ASP A 71 -9.19 -8.35 -5.02
CA ASP A 71 -10.26 -7.96 -5.92
C ASP A 71 -11.25 -7.03 -5.21
N LEU A 72 -11.31 -5.79 -5.68
CA LEU A 72 -12.22 -4.77 -5.16
C LEU A 72 -13.61 -4.85 -5.78
N THR A 73 -13.81 -5.62 -6.87
CA THR A 73 -15.07 -5.70 -7.62
C THR A 73 -16.32 -5.94 -6.76
N PRO A 74 -16.31 -6.80 -5.72
CA PRO A 74 -17.49 -7.00 -4.87
C PRO A 74 -17.88 -5.77 -4.03
N PHE A 75 -16.96 -4.84 -3.83
CA PHE A 75 -17.09 -3.72 -2.89
C PHE A 75 -17.22 -2.37 -3.58
N ILE A 76 -16.99 -2.31 -4.90
CA ILE A 76 -16.98 -1.08 -5.66
C ILE A 76 -17.88 -1.15 -6.89
N HIS A 77 -18.45 0.00 -7.24
CA HIS A 77 -19.14 0.24 -8.51
C HIS A 77 -18.22 0.92 -9.54
N SER A 78 -18.61 0.90 -10.82
CA SER A 78 -17.88 1.54 -11.93
C SER A 78 -17.50 3.01 -11.65
N LYS A 79 -18.34 3.76 -10.94
CA LYS A 79 -18.09 5.16 -10.53
C LYS A 79 -16.84 5.35 -9.66
N HIS A 80 -16.33 4.32 -8.99
CA HIS A 80 -15.12 4.45 -8.16
C HIS A 80 -13.85 4.58 -9.00
N GLY A 81 -13.89 4.17 -10.28
CA GLY A 81 -12.76 4.41 -11.18
C GLY A 81 -11.51 3.55 -10.91
N VAL A 82 -11.65 2.41 -10.24
CA VAL A 82 -10.53 1.50 -10.00
C VAL A 82 -10.23 0.68 -11.26
N SER A 83 -8.94 0.57 -11.58
CA SER A 83 -8.42 -0.16 -12.75
C SER A 83 -8.30 -1.66 -12.46
N ARG A 84 -8.15 -2.48 -13.51
CA ARG A 84 -8.07 -3.94 -13.37
C ARG A 84 -6.84 -4.37 -12.56
N GLN A 85 -5.69 -3.83 -12.94
CA GLN A 85 -4.48 -3.80 -12.14
C GLN A 85 -4.24 -2.32 -11.85
N HIS A 86 -4.54 -1.87 -10.64
CA HIS A 86 -4.52 -0.44 -10.33
C HIS A 86 -3.21 -0.07 -9.63
N CYS A 87 -2.84 -0.83 -8.61
CA CYS A 87 -1.57 -0.71 -7.94
C CYS A 87 -1.05 -2.07 -7.48
N VAL A 88 0.20 -2.10 -7.08
CA VAL A 88 0.84 -3.26 -6.45
C VAL A 88 1.53 -2.82 -5.16
N ILE A 89 1.45 -3.67 -4.15
CA ILE A 89 2.29 -3.60 -2.96
C ILE A 89 3.31 -4.73 -3.05
N SER A 90 4.59 -4.38 -3.02
CA SER A 90 5.71 -5.32 -3.09
C SER A 90 6.64 -5.12 -1.90
N GLU A 91 7.25 -6.20 -1.42
CA GLU A 91 8.38 -6.09 -0.50
C GLU A 91 9.67 -5.75 -1.27
N ILE A 92 10.37 -4.70 -0.85
CA ILE A 92 11.67 -4.34 -1.41
C ILE A 92 12.61 -3.94 -0.27
N TYR A 93 13.71 -4.68 -0.12
CA TYR A 93 14.71 -4.47 0.95
C TYR A 93 14.07 -4.43 2.35
N GLY A 94 13.12 -5.33 2.63
CA GLY A 94 12.43 -5.41 3.92
C GLY A 94 11.47 -4.25 4.20
N LYS A 95 11.08 -3.47 3.17
CA LYS A 95 10.07 -2.42 3.25
C LYS A 95 8.92 -2.72 2.32
N LEU A 96 7.72 -2.32 2.70
CA LEU A 96 6.55 -2.42 1.83
C LEU A 96 6.44 -1.17 0.96
N MET A 97 6.37 -1.39 -0.34
CA MET A 97 6.35 -0.34 -1.34
C MET A 97 5.06 -0.42 -2.16
N LEU A 98 4.30 0.66 -2.16
CA LEU A 98 3.17 0.88 -3.05
C LEU A 98 3.64 1.48 -4.37
N GLN A 99 3.12 0.96 -5.47
CA GLN A 99 3.38 1.46 -6.82
C GLN A 99 2.07 1.48 -7.63
N ASP A 100 1.75 2.65 -8.19
CA ASP A 100 0.65 2.77 -9.16
C ASP A 100 1.06 2.13 -10.49
N LEU A 101 0.18 1.32 -11.08
CA LEU A 101 0.42 0.58 -12.33
C LEU A 101 -0.16 1.30 -13.56
N ASP A 102 0.02 2.63 -13.61
CA ASP A 102 -0.54 3.52 -14.63
C ASP A 102 -2.06 3.43 -14.68
N SER A 103 -2.64 3.60 -13.50
CA SER A 103 -4.08 3.53 -13.33
C SER A 103 -4.79 4.73 -13.96
N THR A 104 -6.02 4.50 -14.43
CA THR A 104 -6.78 5.51 -15.19
C THR A 104 -7.11 6.75 -14.35
N ASN A 105 -7.38 6.57 -13.05
CA ASN A 105 -7.77 7.66 -12.16
C ASN A 105 -6.69 7.99 -11.10
N GLY A 106 -5.53 7.35 -11.20
CA GLY A 106 -4.41 7.54 -10.29
C GLY A 106 -4.63 6.92 -8.90
N THR A 107 -3.51 6.84 -8.18
CA THR A 107 -3.43 6.44 -6.78
C THR A 107 -2.95 7.63 -5.94
N MET A 108 -3.50 7.80 -4.74
CA MET A 108 -2.98 8.70 -3.72
C MET A 108 -2.60 7.93 -2.45
N LEU A 109 -1.56 8.40 -1.75
CA LEU A 109 -1.14 7.91 -0.45
C LEU A 109 -1.07 9.11 0.51
N ASN A 110 -1.83 9.07 1.60
CA ASN A 110 -1.92 10.16 2.60
C ASN A 110 -2.09 11.54 1.94
N ASP A 111 -3.12 11.65 1.10
CA ASP A 111 -3.51 12.84 0.34
C ASP A 111 -2.49 13.33 -0.72
N LYS A 112 -1.45 12.53 -1.04
CA LYS A 112 -0.47 12.84 -2.08
C LYS A 112 -0.60 11.91 -3.28
N SER A 113 -0.76 12.47 -4.48
CA SER A 113 -0.81 11.68 -5.71
C SER A 113 0.53 11.01 -6.02
N LEU A 114 0.47 9.74 -6.40
CA LEU A 114 1.64 8.98 -6.81
C LEU A 114 1.93 9.19 -8.30
N LYS A 115 3.20 9.18 -8.68
CA LYS A 115 3.58 9.05 -10.09
C LYS A 115 3.50 7.58 -10.51
N PRO A 116 2.92 7.26 -11.68
CA PRO A 116 2.91 5.91 -12.22
C PRO A 116 4.30 5.26 -12.22
N TYR A 117 4.36 3.99 -11.88
CA TYR A 117 5.58 3.17 -11.81
C TYR A 117 6.66 3.68 -10.85
N GLN A 118 6.40 4.72 -10.05
CA GLN A 118 7.26 5.13 -8.95
C GLN A 118 6.84 4.42 -7.66
N ARG A 119 7.82 4.07 -6.83
CA ARG A 119 7.60 3.34 -5.59
C ARG A 119 7.59 4.28 -4.39
N TYR A 120 6.62 4.08 -3.52
CA TYR A 120 6.41 4.85 -2.31
C TYR A 120 6.30 3.89 -1.14
N GLU A 121 7.11 4.10 -0.11
CA GLU A 121 7.05 3.28 1.10
C GLU A 121 5.72 3.51 1.82
N ILE A 122 5.07 2.42 2.25
CA ILE A 122 3.86 2.49 3.07
C ILE A 122 4.17 2.08 4.50
N GLN A 123 3.41 2.65 5.44
CA GLN A 123 3.45 2.36 6.86
C GLN A 123 2.08 1.85 7.34
N SER A 124 2.07 1.21 8.50
CA SER A 124 0.82 0.80 9.14
C SER A 124 -0.04 2.00 9.48
N GLY A 125 -1.32 1.94 9.13
CA GLY A 125 -2.29 3.00 9.34
C GLY A 125 -2.44 3.97 8.16
N ASP A 126 -1.59 3.86 7.14
CA ASP A 126 -1.64 4.72 5.96
C ASP A 126 -2.99 4.63 5.22
N ARG A 127 -3.38 5.74 4.60
CA ARG A 127 -4.59 5.85 3.79
C ARG A 127 -4.23 5.92 2.32
N MET A 128 -4.79 5.01 1.54
CA MET A 128 -4.66 4.94 0.09
C MET A 128 -5.99 5.30 -0.57
N LEU A 129 -5.94 6.14 -1.60
CA LEU A 129 -7.10 6.41 -2.46
C LEU A 129 -6.82 5.85 -3.85
N LEU A 130 -7.60 4.84 -4.27
CA LEU A 130 -7.49 4.23 -5.60
C LEU A 130 -8.64 4.75 -6.46
N GLY A 131 -8.37 5.69 -7.36
CA GLY A 131 -9.42 6.49 -8.00
C GLY A 131 -10.28 7.21 -6.95
N ARG A 132 -11.46 6.68 -6.64
CA ARG A 132 -12.37 7.18 -5.59
C ARG A 132 -12.66 6.14 -4.50
N CYS A 133 -11.89 5.05 -4.43
CA CYS A 133 -12.02 4.03 -3.40
C CYS A 133 -11.04 4.31 -2.26
N ASP A 134 -11.57 4.60 -1.08
CA ASP A 134 -10.80 4.92 0.12
C ASP A 134 -10.47 3.65 0.93
N ILE A 135 -9.18 3.39 1.12
CA ILE A 135 -8.66 2.19 1.75
C ILE A 135 -7.64 2.57 2.80
N GLN A 136 -7.86 2.15 4.05
CA GLN A 136 -6.84 2.18 5.09
C GLN A 136 -6.08 0.84 5.11
N VAL A 137 -4.76 0.87 5.23
CA VAL A 137 -3.91 -0.32 5.36
C VAL A 137 -3.31 -0.41 6.76
N GLU A 138 -3.43 -1.57 7.41
CA GLU A 138 -2.80 -1.86 8.70
C GLU A 138 -1.90 -3.10 8.61
N PHE A 139 -0.80 -3.07 9.35
CA PHE A 139 0.17 -4.17 9.43
C PHE A 139 -0.22 -5.13 10.54
N VAL A 140 -0.41 -6.40 10.22
CA VAL A 140 -0.82 -7.44 11.16
C VAL A 140 0.32 -8.43 11.35
N PHE A 141 0.81 -8.51 12.60
CA PHE A 141 1.87 -9.43 13.01
C PHE A 141 1.27 -10.60 13.78
N LYS A 142 1.44 -11.81 13.28
CA LYS A 142 1.05 -13.03 13.99
C LYS A 142 2.09 -13.29 15.07
N ARG A 143 1.63 -13.46 16.31
CA ARG A 143 2.51 -13.93 17.40
C ARG A 143 3.08 -15.29 17.01
N ARG A 144 4.38 -15.35 16.77
CA ARG A 144 5.12 -16.61 16.77
C ARG A 144 5.13 -17.09 18.22
N TYR A 145 4.42 -18.18 18.50
CA TYR A 145 4.55 -18.84 19.79
C TYR A 145 6.00 -19.26 19.96
N ALA A 146 6.63 -18.86 21.06
CA ALA A 146 7.89 -19.47 21.47
C ALA A 146 7.57 -20.90 21.90
N THR A 147 8.05 -21.88 21.14
CA THR A 147 8.09 -23.26 21.62
C THR A 147 9.12 -23.29 22.74
N ILE A 148 8.63 -23.57 23.95
CA ILE A 148 9.43 -23.79 25.17
C ILE A 148 10.22 -25.08 25.08
#